data_AF-X1BW74-F1
#
_entry.id   AF-X1BW74-F1
#
_cell.length_a   1.000
_cell.length_b   1.000
_cell.length_c   1.000
_cell.angle_alpha   90.00
_cell.angle_beta   90.00
_cell.angle_gamma   90.00
#
_symmetry.space_group_name_H-M   'P 1'
#
loop_
_entity.id
_entity.type
_entity.pdbx_description
1 polymer ?
#
loop_
_entity_poly.entity_id
_entity_poly.type
_entity_poly.pdbx_seq_one_letter_code
_entity_poly.pdbx_strand_id
1 'polypeptide(L)'
;MDKQRILKEAQKLASKFSFWMVSGNIAHLYGYVFETTEKKFELEIKFDEKFPTNPPKLIYHKDLKELLGEVQLDNYKNWTPESNVVDIVDELKSKIQENLEAPKSDKDLSPIKANEGVGDELESEEYITPDLNAYPSDDHSEDYITPSDSSNDFLYDKQTPVEPSAIHEVSQDINSKIDANQSYNTPLFDDSIQNSLEITTELGLIQQEYAYDQ
;
A
#
# COMPACT_ATOMS: atom_id res chain seq x y z
N MET A 1 16.40 -5.20 -17.51
CA MET A 1 15.31 -5.00 -16.53
C MET A 1 14.80 -6.33 -16.02
N ASP A 2 15.02 -6.62 -14.74
CA ASP A 2 14.47 -7.83 -14.09
C ASP A 2 13.01 -7.61 -13.69
N LYS A 3 12.08 -8.02 -14.56
CA LYS A 3 10.64 -7.83 -14.35
C LYS A 3 10.12 -8.61 -13.13
N GLN A 4 10.70 -9.76 -12.82
CA GLN A 4 10.28 -10.58 -11.68
C GLN A 4 10.65 -9.90 -10.37
N ARG A 5 11.86 -9.32 -10.29
CA ARG A 5 12.27 -8.53 -9.12
C ARG A 5 11.38 -7.31 -8.94
N ILE A 6 11.07 -6.56 -10.01
CA ILE A 6 10.19 -5.39 -9.93
C ILE A 6 8.80 -5.78 -9.43
N LEU A 7 8.21 -6.85 -9.99
CA LEU A 7 6.89 -7.32 -9.57
C LEU A 7 6.87 -7.70 -8.08
N LYS A 8 7.91 -8.42 -7.61
CA LYS A 8 8.04 -8.79 -6.20
C LYS A 8 8.14 -7.56 -5.29
N GLU A 9 8.92 -6.55 -5.67
CA GLU A 9 9.03 -5.30 -4.90
C GLU A 9 7.72 -4.49 -4.93
N ALA A 10 7.05 -4.42 -6.08
CA ALA A 10 5.76 -3.76 -6.21
C ALA A 10 4.69 -4.42 -5.32
N GLN A 11 4.66 -5.76 -5.27
CA GLN A 11 3.76 -6.50 -4.38
C GLN A 11 4.06 -6.21 -2.90
N LYS A 12 5.33 -6.22 -2.49
CA LYS A 12 5.70 -5.88 -1.11
C LYS A 12 5.29 -4.43 -0.77
N LEU A 13 5.52 -3.48 -1.68
CA LEU A 13 5.10 -2.10 -1.48
C LEU A 13 3.57 -2.01 -1.33
N ALA A 14 2.81 -2.61 -2.23
CA ALA A 14 1.35 -2.61 -2.19
C ALA A 14 0.79 -3.30 -0.92
N SER A 15 1.50 -4.29 -0.36
CA SER A 15 1.09 -4.94 0.90
C SER A 15 1.26 -4.07 2.14
N LYS A 16 2.14 -3.06 2.08
CA LYS A 16 2.51 -2.23 3.23
C LYS A 16 2.04 -0.77 3.10
N PHE A 17 1.90 -0.31 1.86
CA PHE A 17 1.61 1.06 1.49
C PHE A 17 0.61 1.08 0.35
N SER A 18 -0.10 2.20 0.20
CA SER A 18 -1.09 2.39 -0.85
C SER A 18 -0.42 2.80 -2.16
N PHE A 19 0.25 1.85 -2.84
CA PHE A 19 0.84 2.04 -4.17
C PHE A 19 0.06 1.26 -5.23
N TRP A 20 -0.08 1.87 -6.41
CA TRP A 20 -0.67 1.27 -7.59
C TRP A 20 0.20 1.48 -8.83
N MET A 21 -0.02 0.67 -9.86
CA MET A 21 0.67 0.77 -11.14
C MET A 21 0.07 1.89 -11.99
N VAL A 22 0.93 2.71 -12.59
CA VAL A 22 0.50 3.78 -13.50
C VAL A 22 0.40 3.23 -14.92
N SER A 23 -0.80 3.31 -15.51
CA SER A 23 -1.07 2.90 -16.90
C SER A 23 -0.69 1.44 -17.21
N GLY A 24 -0.84 0.53 -16.24
CA GLY A 24 -0.49 -0.88 -16.40
C GLY A 24 1.01 -1.16 -16.51
N ASN A 25 1.86 -0.17 -16.26
CA ASN A 25 3.31 -0.34 -16.31
C ASN A 25 3.87 -0.69 -14.93
N ILE A 26 4.33 -1.94 -14.74
CA ILE A 26 4.94 -2.40 -13.49
C ILE A 26 6.21 -1.61 -13.09
N ALA A 27 6.88 -0.96 -14.05
CA ALA A 27 8.07 -0.15 -13.80
C ALA A 27 7.73 1.28 -13.34
N HIS A 28 6.45 1.62 -13.24
CA HIS A 28 5.99 2.94 -12.82
C HIS A 28 4.89 2.79 -11.75
N LEU A 29 5.26 3.04 -10.50
CA LEU A 29 4.35 2.99 -9.37
C LEU A 29 4.06 4.41 -8.87
N TYR A 30 2.84 4.63 -8.43
CA TYR A 30 2.42 5.86 -7.78
C TYR A 30 1.62 5.51 -6.54
N GLY A 31 1.79 6.26 -5.47
CA GLY A 31 1.11 5.98 -4.21
C GLY A 31 1.34 7.02 -3.14
N TYR A 32 0.91 6.68 -1.93
CA TYR A 32 1.12 7.50 -0.73
C TYR A 32 2.04 6.76 0.25
N VAL A 33 3.05 7.47 0.75
CA VAL A 33 4.00 6.94 1.75
C VAL A 33 3.43 7.09 3.17
N PHE A 34 2.75 8.20 3.39
CA PHE A 34 2.15 8.56 4.66
C PHE A 34 0.87 9.36 4.44
N GLU A 35 -0.15 9.07 5.24
CA GLU A 35 -1.46 9.74 5.19
C GLU A 35 -1.78 10.26 6.59
N THR A 36 -2.12 11.54 6.65
CA THR A 36 -2.63 12.23 7.84
C THR A 36 -4.08 12.64 7.57
N THR A 37 -4.78 13.08 8.62
CA THR A 37 -6.16 13.61 8.49
C THR A 37 -6.24 14.82 7.57
N GLU A 38 -5.14 15.59 7.44
CA GLU A 38 -5.12 16.84 6.68
C GLU A 38 -4.39 16.72 5.34
N LYS A 39 -3.38 15.85 5.25
CA LYS A 39 -2.48 15.77 4.09
C LYS A 39 -2.09 14.35 3.74
N LYS A 40 -1.93 14.10 2.44
CA LYS A 40 -1.39 12.86 1.87
C LYS A 40 -0.04 13.14 1.23
N PHE A 41 0.95 12.33 1.55
CA PHE A 41 2.31 12.48 1.02
C PHE A 41 2.52 11.53 -0.16
N GLU A 42 2.35 12.08 -1.36
CA GLU A 42 2.44 11.37 -2.64
C GLU A 42 3.88 11.10 -3.08
N LEU A 43 4.13 9.88 -3.53
CA LEU A 43 5.41 9.44 -4.06
C LEU A 43 5.22 8.65 -5.35
N GLU A 44 6.02 9.01 -6.36
CA GLU A 44 6.11 8.29 -7.62
C GLU A 44 7.46 7.58 -7.72
N ILE A 45 7.43 6.30 -8.07
CA ILE A 45 8.61 5.42 -8.15
C ILE A 45 8.74 4.90 -9.58
N LYS A 46 9.87 5.21 -10.23
CA LYS A 46 10.20 4.75 -11.58
C LYS A 46 11.41 3.82 -11.57
N PHE A 47 11.20 2.58 -12.00
CA PHE A 47 12.26 1.60 -12.16
C PHE A 47 12.98 1.78 -13.49
N ASP A 48 14.31 1.91 -13.44
CA ASP A 48 15.16 2.02 -14.64
C ASP A 48 15.42 0.63 -15.25
N GLU A 49 15.85 0.58 -16.51
CA GLU A 49 16.17 -0.66 -17.20
C GLU A 49 17.30 -1.46 -16.54
N LYS A 50 18.16 -0.75 -15.80
CA LYS A 50 19.31 -1.27 -15.05
C LYS A 50 18.95 -1.80 -13.65
N PHE A 51 17.68 -1.79 -13.25
CA PHE A 51 17.26 -2.36 -11.97
C PHE A 51 17.45 -3.90 -11.94
N PRO A 52 17.98 -4.48 -10.85
CA PRO A 52 18.22 -3.89 -9.52
C PRO A 52 19.60 -3.26 -9.29
N THR A 53 20.49 -3.22 -10.29
CA THR A 53 21.84 -2.67 -10.14
C THR A 53 21.84 -1.19 -9.74
N ASN A 54 20.90 -0.41 -10.28
CA ASN A 54 20.68 0.99 -9.90
C ASN A 54 19.41 1.11 -9.04
N PRO A 55 19.37 2.04 -8.07
CA PRO A 55 18.16 2.31 -7.31
C PRO A 55 17.04 2.87 -8.21
N PRO A 56 15.77 2.65 -7.85
CA PRO A 56 14.66 3.26 -8.56
C PRO A 56 14.69 4.79 -8.39
N LYS A 57 14.19 5.52 -9.38
CA LYS A 57 14.05 6.98 -9.29
C LYS A 57 12.82 7.32 -8.46
N LEU A 58 13.03 8.07 -7.39
CA LEU A 58 11.97 8.60 -6.53
C LEU A 58 11.64 10.03 -6.96
N ILE A 59 10.38 10.28 -7.30
CA ILE A 59 9.85 11.59 -7.68
C ILE A 59 8.95 12.06 -6.55
N TYR A 60 9.42 13.06 -5.82
CA TYR A 60 8.73 13.64 -4.68
C TYR A 60 7.71 14.69 -5.12
N HIS A 61 6.49 14.61 -4.59
CA HIS A 61 5.51 15.68 -4.75
C HIS A 61 5.92 16.96 -4.00
N LYS A 62 5.30 18.09 -4.33
CA LYS A 62 5.66 19.41 -3.79
C LYS A 62 5.63 19.44 -2.26
N ASP A 63 4.62 18.84 -1.64
CA ASP A 63 4.43 18.85 -0.18
C ASP A 63 5.53 18.07 0.54
N LEU A 64 5.93 16.92 -0.02
CA LEU A 64 7.02 16.11 0.47
C LEU A 64 8.35 16.87 0.39
N LYS A 65 8.59 17.55 -0.74
CA LYS A 65 9.78 18.36 -0.96
C LYS A 65 9.83 19.60 -0.04
N GLU A 66 8.68 20.18 0.28
CA GLU A 66 8.58 21.32 1.20
C GLU A 66 8.84 20.90 2.65
N LEU A 67 8.30 19.75 3.07
CA LEU A 67 8.49 19.23 4.43
C LEU A 67 9.93 18.76 4.68
N LEU A 68 10.48 17.98 3.75
CA LEU A 68 11.76 17.32 3.92
C LEU A 68 12.95 18.10 3.37
N GLY A 69 12.72 19.06 2.47
CA GLY A 69 13.79 19.77 1.77
C GLY A 69 14.65 18.82 0.94
N GLU A 70 15.97 18.91 1.10
CA GLU A 70 16.94 18.05 0.42
C GLU A 70 17.24 16.81 1.27
N VAL A 71 16.30 15.84 1.26
CA VAL A 71 16.46 14.62 2.05
C VAL A 71 17.47 13.67 1.43
N GLN A 72 18.46 13.27 2.24
CA GLN A 72 19.34 12.15 1.97
C GLN A 72 18.79 10.92 2.70
N LEU A 73 18.51 9.87 1.92
CA LEU A 73 18.10 8.56 2.42
C LEU A 73 19.33 7.65 2.45
N ASP A 74 19.66 7.10 3.61
CA ASP A 74 20.84 6.26 3.82
C ASP A 74 20.73 4.96 3.02
N ASN A 75 19.53 4.37 2.95
CA ASN A 75 19.26 3.16 2.16
C ASN A 75 19.38 3.43 0.65
N TYR A 76 19.12 4.67 0.22
CA TYR A 76 19.28 5.06 -1.18
C TYR A 76 20.75 5.27 -1.53
N LYS A 77 21.54 5.88 -0.64
CA LYS A 77 22.97 6.14 -0.84
C LYS A 77 23.79 4.86 -0.85
N ASN A 78 23.45 3.92 0.02
CA ASN A 78 24.13 2.62 0.15
C ASN A 78 23.40 1.52 -0.64
N TRP A 79 22.78 1.87 -1.77
CA TRP A 79 21.99 0.92 -2.55
C TRP A 79 22.85 -0.25 -3.05
N THR A 80 22.35 -1.46 -2.85
CA THR A 80 22.91 -2.70 -3.41
C THR A 80 21.84 -3.45 -4.20
N PRO A 81 22.21 -4.34 -5.14
CA PRO A 81 21.24 -5.15 -5.88
C PRO A 81 20.36 -6.06 -4.99
N GLU A 82 20.79 -6.31 -3.76
CA GLU A 82 20.09 -7.12 -2.77
C GLU A 82 19.08 -6.30 -1.95
N SER A 83 19.24 -4.97 -1.92
CA SER A 83 18.38 -4.02 -1.20
C SER A 83 16.92 -4.08 -1.68
N ASN A 84 16.00 -3.72 -0.78
CA ASN A 84 14.57 -3.63 -1.10
C ASN A 84 14.14 -2.17 -1.23
N VAL A 85 13.18 -1.91 -2.10
CA VAL A 85 12.61 -0.56 -2.27
C VAL A 85 11.77 -0.19 -1.06
N VAL A 86 11.14 -1.19 -0.43
CA VAL A 86 10.34 -1.03 0.79
C VAL A 86 11.15 -0.36 1.90
N ASP A 87 12.42 -0.77 2.08
CA ASP A 87 13.29 -0.24 3.14
C ASP A 87 13.56 1.27 2.93
N ILE A 88 13.63 1.73 1.68
CA ILE A 88 13.77 3.15 1.36
C ILE A 88 12.49 3.92 1.68
N VAL A 89 11.33 3.34 1.36
CA VAL A 89 10.01 3.96 1.62
C VAL A 89 9.72 4.01 3.12
N ASP A 90 10.13 3.00 3.88
CA ASP A 90 10.05 2.99 5.34
C ASP A 90 10.94 4.07 5.98
N GLU A 91 12.17 4.21 5.49
CA GLU A 91 13.07 5.27 5.94
C GLU A 91 12.47 6.65 5.66
N LEU A 92 11.91 6.83 4.46
CA LEU A 92 11.22 8.06 4.08
C LEU A 92 10.02 8.34 4.98
N LYS A 93 9.17 7.33 5.25
CA LYS A 93 8.05 7.46 6.19
C LYS A 93 8.52 7.90 7.57
N SER A 94 9.60 7.30 8.06
CA SER A 94 10.16 7.61 9.39
C SER A 94 10.62 9.07 9.46
N LYS A 95 11.29 9.57 8.42
CA LYS A 95 11.67 10.99 8.32
C LYS A 95 10.46 11.93 8.24
N ILE A 96 9.39 11.54 7.53
CA ILE A 96 8.15 12.33 7.50
C ILE A 96 7.54 12.42 8.90
N GLN A 97 7.45 11.29 9.61
CA GLN A 97 6.91 11.25 10.97
C GLN A 97 7.74 12.10 11.93
N GLU A 98 9.07 11.98 11.89
CA GLU A 98 9.97 12.78 12.73
C GLU A 98 9.80 14.29 12.49
N ASN A 99 9.65 14.73 11.23
CA ASN A 99 9.46 16.15 10.91
C ASN A 99 8.06 16.66 11.27
N LEU A 100 7.05 15.78 11.33
CA LEU A 100 5.69 16.14 11.74
C LEU A 100 5.55 16.17 13.27
N GLU A 101 6.19 15.24 13.98
CA GLU A 101 6.15 15.14 15.43
C GLU A 101 7.11 16.08 16.13
N ALA A 102 8.19 16.51 15.45
CA ALA A 102 9.08 17.51 15.99
C ALA A 102 8.24 18.76 16.33
N PRO A 103 8.02 19.09 17.62
CA PRO A 103 7.40 20.34 17.96
C PRO A 103 8.27 21.39 17.31
N LYS A 104 7.65 22.27 16.52
CA LYS A 104 8.28 23.50 16.04
C LYS A 104 8.65 24.31 17.27
N SER A 105 9.71 23.92 17.97
CA SER A 105 10.31 24.70 19.02
C SER A 105 10.67 26.01 18.34
N ASP A 106 10.00 27.07 18.78
CA ASP A 106 10.00 28.42 18.23
C ASP A 106 11.42 29.00 18.10
N LYS A 107 12.20 28.49 17.16
CA LYS A 107 13.58 28.89 16.90
C LYS A 107 13.69 30.01 15.89
N ASP A 108 12.65 30.84 15.79
CA ASP A 108 12.68 32.13 15.10
C ASP A 108 12.01 33.27 15.90
N LEU A 109 11.97 33.16 17.23
CA LEU A 109 12.00 34.35 18.07
C LEU A 109 13.42 34.55 18.57
N SER A 110 14.18 35.27 17.75
CA SER A 110 15.40 35.93 18.20
C SER A 110 15.17 36.57 19.57
N PRO A 111 16.07 36.42 20.56
CA PRO A 111 15.95 37.13 21.82
C PRO A 111 16.13 38.63 21.56
N ILE A 112 15.02 39.33 21.32
CA ILE A 112 14.96 40.78 21.45
C ILE A 112 15.33 41.06 22.90
N LYS A 113 16.49 41.69 23.04
CA LYS A 113 17.04 42.20 24.30
C LYS A 113 15.93 42.77 25.17
N ALA A 114 15.92 42.29 26.41
CA ALA A 114 15.18 42.82 27.53
C ALA A 114 15.05 44.35 27.46
N ASN A 115 13.82 44.82 27.51
CA ASN A 115 13.52 46.06 28.21
C ASN A 115 12.42 45.74 29.22
N GLU A 116 12.74 46.03 30.47
CA GLU A 116 11.92 45.86 31.64
C GLU A 116 10.54 46.52 31.47
N GLY A 117 9.53 45.88 32.05
CA GLY A 117 8.43 46.61 32.65
C GLY A 117 7.05 46.06 32.30
N VAL A 118 6.30 45.86 33.39
CA VAL A 118 4.85 45.71 33.49
C VAL A 118 4.37 44.27 33.43
N GLY A 119 4.08 43.76 34.62
CA GLY A 119 3.42 42.49 34.84
C GLY A 119 2.00 42.52 34.32
N ASP A 120 1.57 41.37 33.82
CA ASP A 120 0.16 41.10 33.59
C ASP A 120 -0.19 39.78 34.26
N GLU A 121 -1.29 39.86 34.99
CA GLU A 121 -1.85 38.91 35.92
C GLU A 121 -2.52 37.79 35.10
N LEU A 122 -1.91 36.60 35.11
CA LEU A 122 -2.50 35.45 34.43
C LEU A 122 -3.76 35.02 35.19
N GLU A 123 -4.91 35.49 34.70
CA GLU A 123 -6.21 34.89 34.99
C GLU A 123 -6.17 33.43 34.52
N SER A 124 -6.25 32.52 35.49
CA SER A 124 -6.39 31.09 35.27
C SER A 124 -7.75 30.83 34.62
N GLU A 125 -7.76 30.61 33.30
CA GLU A 125 -8.93 30.12 32.59
C GLU A 125 -9.31 28.74 33.14
N GLU A 126 -10.35 28.73 33.97
CA GLU A 126 -10.94 27.57 34.59
C GLU A 126 -11.70 26.78 33.51
N TYR A 127 -11.10 25.68 33.05
CA TYR A 127 -11.71 24.79 32.07
C TYR A 127 -12.98 24.16 32.66
N ILE A 128 -14.14 24.60 32.17
CA ILE A 128 -15.44 24.05 32.55
C ILE A 128 -15.57 22.67 31.88
N THR A 129 -15.39 21.60 32.66
CA THR A 129 -15.69 20.23 32.20
C THR A 129 -17.20 20.09 31.95
N PRO A 130 -17.63 19.66 30.74
CA PRO A 130 -19.05 19.45 30.45
C PRO A 130 -19.65 18.37 31.36
N ASP A 131 -20.84 18.64 31.89
CA ASP A 131 -21.58 17.73 32.77
C ASP A 131 -22.05 16.49 31.99
N LEU A 132 -21.42 15.35 32.29
CA LEU A 132 -21.71 14.04 31.69
C LEU A 132 -23.09 13.48 32.05
N ASN A 133 -23.82 14.08 33.00
CA ASN A 133 -25.16 13.64 33.38
C ASN A 133 -26.28 14.32 32.57
N ALA A 134 -25.94 15.24 31.65
CA ALA A 134 -26.92 15.90 30.78
C ALA A 134 -27.33 15.06 29.56
N TYR A 135 -26.66 13.94 29.29
CA TYR A 135 -27.07 13.04 28.22
C TYR A 135 -28.22 12.14 28.70
N PRO A 136 -29.34 12.09 27.97
CA PRO A 136 -30.39 11.11 28.23
C PRO A 136 -29.83 9.70 28.07
N SER A 137 -30.19 8.79 28.97
CA SER A 137 -29.83 7.39 28.87
C SER A 137 -30.33 6.82 27.53
N ASP A 138 -29.43 6.30 26.69
CA ASP A 138 -29.75 5.61 25.43
C ASP A 138 -30.39 4.22 25.67
N ASP A 139 -31.28 4.12 26.66
CA ASP A 139 -32.09 2.94 26.90
C ASP A 139 -33.29 2.96 25.97
N HIS A 140 -33.10 2.71 24.67
CA HIS A 140 -34.11 2.15 23.76
C HIS A 140 -33.48 1.79 22.40
N SER A 141 -32.78 0.67 22.34
CA SER A 141 -32.61 -0.07 21.08
C SER A 141 -33.22 -1.45 21.24
N GLU A 142 -34.56 -1.51 21.15
CA GLU A 142 -35.26 -2.76 20.94
C GLU A 142 -34.97 -3.29 19.53
N ASP A 143 -34.59 -4.57 19.51
CA ASP A 143 -34.90 -5.57 18.48
C ASP A 143 -34.63 -5.19 17.01
N TYR A 144 -33.35 -5.25 16.64
CA TYR A 144 -33.01 -5.54 15.25
C TYR A 144 -33.36 -7.01 14.96
N ILE A 145 -34.44 -7.17 14.20
CA ILE A 145 -34.84 -8.42 13.57
C ILE A 145 -33.72 -8.82 12.60
N THR A 146 -32.92 -9.81 12.98
CA THR A 146 -32.03 -10.54 12.07
C THR A 146 -32.89 -11.26 11.03
N PRO A 147 -32.77 -10.97 9.73
CA PRO A 147 -33.44 -11.75 8.70
C PRO A 147 -32.76 -13.11 8.64
N SER A 148 -33.50 -14.15 9.07
CA SER A 148 -33.10 -15.54 8.93
C SER A 148 -32.92 -15.94 7.48
N ASP A 149 -31.92 -16.79 7.27
CA ASP A 149 -31.56 -17.52 6.05
C ASP A 149 -32.69 -17.75 5.05
N SER A 150 -32.47 -17.32 3.80
CA SER A 150 -33.15 -17.89 2.64
C SER A 150 -32.16 -18.75 1.88
N SER A 151 -32.32 -20.05 2.08
CA SER A 151 -31.72 -21.13 1.34
C SER A 151 -31.92 -20.92 -0.17
N ASN A 152 -30.84 -20.71 -0.91
CA ASN A 152 -30.83 -20.88 -2.35
C ASN A 152 -29.93 -22.06 -2.70
N ASP A 153 -30.55 -23.25 -2.68
CA ASP A 153 -30.22 -24.34 -3.59
C ASP A 153 -30.26 -23.80 -5.03
N PHE A 154 -29.09 -23.57 -5.63
CA PHE A 154 -28.98 -23.52 -7.08
C PHE A 154 -28.06 -24.62 -7.57
N LEU A 155 -28.75 -25.74 -7.86
CA LEU A 155 -28.41 -26.73 -8.87
C LEU A 155 -28.00 -26.07 -10.21
N TYR A 156 -27.33 -26.89 -11.06
CA TYR A 156 -26.87 -26.68 -12.44
C TYR A 156 -25.39 -26.25 -12.56
N ASP A 157 -24.54 -26.87 -13.38
CA ASP A 157 -24.70 -28.02 -14.25
C ASP A 157 -23.33 -28.65 -14.51
N LYS A 158 -23.31 -29.96 -14.66
CA LYS A 158 -22.10 -30.75 -14.90
C LYS A 158 -21.71 -30.63 -16.37
N GLN A 159 -20.90 -29.64 -16.73
CA GLN A 159 -20.33 -29.58 -18.08
C GLN A 159 -19.26 -30.67 -18.29
N THR A 160 -19.55 -31.47 -19.30
CA THR A 160 -18.74 -32.55 -19.88
C THR A 160 -17.37 -32.08 -20.37
N PRO A 161 -16.29 -32.87 -20.16
CA PRO A 161 -15.01 -32.63 -20.81
C PRO A 161 -15.13 -32.90 -22.31
N VAL A 162 -14.85 -31.88 -23.13
CA VAL A 162 -14.65 -32.04 -24.57
C VAL A 162 -13.23 -32.56 -24.79
N GLU A 163 -13.18 -33.76 -25.37
CA GLU A 163 -12.01 -34.43 -25.93
C GLU A 163 -11.47 -33.66 -27.15
N PRO A 164 -10.19 -33.28 -27.21
CA PRO A 164 -9.55 -32.95 -28.48
C PRO A 164 -8.90 -34.21 -29.08
N SER A 165 -9.53 -34.69 -30.15
CA SER A 165 -9.00 -35.75 -31.00
C SER A 165 -7.70 -35.31 -31.71
N ALA A 166 -6.67 -36.11 -31.49
CA ALA A 166 -5.83 -36.73 -32.51
C ALA A 166 -5.09 -35.88 -33.58
N ILE A 167 -3.75 -35.93 -33.44
CA ILE A 167 -2.75 -36.31 -34.46
C ILE A 167 -2.53 -35.34 -35.65
N HIS A 168 -1.39 -34.65 -35.60
CA HIS A 168 -0.46 -34.67 -36.74
C HIS A 168 0.99 -34.68 -36.24
N GLU A 169 1.62 -35.85 -36.38
CA GLU A 169 3.07 -36.03 -36.35
C GLU A 169 3.73 -35.22 -37.47
N VAL A 170 4.77 -34.46 -37.13
CA VAL A 170 5.98 -34.31 -37.94
C VAL A 170 7.17 -34.25 -36.98
N SER A 171 7.95 -35.32 -36.97
CA SER A 171 9.23 -35.46 -36.26
C SER A 171 10.30 -34.61 -36.90
N GLN A 172 11.06 -33.85 -36.10
CA GLN A 172 12.48 -33.58 -36.38
C GLN A 172 13.28 -33.58 -35.07
N ASP A 173 14.23 -34.51 -35.04
CA ASP A 173 15.25 -34.74 -34.03
C ASP A 173 16.10 -33.51 -33.72
N ILE A 174 16.20 -33.13 -32.44
CA ILE A 174 17.43 -32.56 -31.88
C ILE A 174 17.67 -33.13 -30.48
N ASN A 175 18.69 -33.99 -30.39
CA ASN A 175 19.32 -34.46 -29.18
C ASN A 175 19.86 -33.30 -28.31
N SER A 176 19.40 -33.17 -27.07
CA SER A 176 20.26 -32.66 -25.98
C SER A 176 19.86 -33.26 -24.63
N LYS A 177 20.64 -34.27 -24.25
CA LYS A 177 20.94 -34.83 -22.93
C LYS A 177 20.58 -33.88 -21.75
N ILE A 178 19.58 -34.26 -20.95
CA ILE A 178 19.22 -33.63 -19.67
C ILE A 178 19.59 -34.63 -18.56
N ASP A 179 20.51 -34.23 -17.68
CA ASP A 179 20.75 -34.90 -16.40
C ASP A 179 19.62 -34.54 -15.43
N ALA A 180 18.97 -35.58 -14.91
CA ALA A 180 17.87 -35.52 -13.96
C ALA A 180 18.40 -35.49 -12.53
N ASN A 181 17.99 -34.47 -11.76
CA ASN A 181 17.72 -34.56 -10.32
C ASN A 181 17.13 -33.21 -9.83
N GLN A 182 15.81 -33.07 -9.89
CA GLN A 182 15.10 -32.13 -9.03
C GLN A 182 13.90 -32.83 -8.39
N SER A 183 14.01 -33.01 -7.07
CA SER A 183 12.95 -33.45 -6.17
C SER A 183 12.06 -32.24 -5.88
N TYR A 184 10.81 -32.31 -6.30
CA TYR A 184 9.79 -31.31 -6.02
C TYR A 184 9.34 -31.42 -4.57
N ASN A 185 9.66 -30.42 -3.75
CA ASN A 185 8.97 -30.19 -2.48
C ASN A 185 7.83 -29.20 -2.74
N THR A 186 6.63 -29.66 -2.38
CA THR A 186 5.35 -28.94 -2.31
C THR A 186 5.44 -27.60 -1.58
N PRO A 187 4.78 -26.53 -2.07
CA PRO A 187 4.53 -25.34 -1.26
C PRO A 187 3.41 -25.64 -0.26
N LEU A 188 3.77 -25.60 1.01
CA LEU A 188 2.88 -25.52 2.17
C LEU A 188 2.19 -24.15 2.10
N PHE A 189 0.89 -24.14 1.82
CA PHE A 189 0.07 -22.92 1.87
C PHE A 189 -0.08 -22.48 3.32
N ASP A 190 0.27 -21.22 3.57
CA ASP A 190 0.17 -20.53 4.85
C ASP A 190 -1.19 -19.81 4.89
N ASP A 191 -2.02 -20.16 5.87
CA ASP A 191 -3.45 -19.78 6.03
C ASP A 191 -3.66 -18.31 6.48
N SER A 192 -2.80 -17.38 6.07
CA SER A 192 -2.89 -15.96 6.47
C SER A 192 -3.78 -15.09 5.54
N ILE A 193 -4.45 -15.69 4.55
CA ILE A 193 -5.22 -14.98 3.52
C ILE A 193 -6.73 -15.10 3.79
N GLN A 194 -7.22 -14.54 4.89
CA GLN A 194 -8.67 -14.41 5.12
C GLN A 194 -9.23 -13.00 4.85
N ASN A 195 -8.39 -11.97 4.81
CA ASN A 195 -8.86 -10.60 4.58
C ASN A 195 -8.76 -10.11 3.12
N SER A 196 -8.19 -10.88 2.19
CA SER A 196 -8.05 -10.45 0.78
C SER A 196 -9.07 -11.07 -0.18
N LEU A 197 -9.96 -11.95 0.29
CA LEU A 197 -10.94 -12.60 -0.58
C LEU A 197 -12.11 -11.66 -0.94
N GLU A 198 -12.45 -10.71 -0.07
CA GLU A 198 -13.53 -9.73 -0.30
C GLU A 198 -13.20 -8.77 -1.46
N ILE A 199 -11.97 -8.29 -1.55
CA ILE A 199 -11.56 -7.28 -2.56
C ILE A 199 -11.54 -7.86 -3.98
N THR A 200 -11.20 -9.15 -4.14
CA THR A 200 -11.21 -9.81 -5.46
C THR A 200 -12.62 -10.04 -6.01
N THR A 201 -13.64 -10.07 -5.15
CA THR A 201 -15.02 -10.36 -5.56
C THR A 201 -15.69 -9.13 -6.18
N GLU A 202 -15.36 -7.93 -5.72
CA GLU A 202 -15.97 -6.69 -6.22
C GLU A 202 -15.44 -6.27 -7.61
N LEU A 203 -14.16 -6.53 -7.90
CA LEU A 203 -13.56 -6.27 -9.23
C LEU A 203 -14.05 -7.21 -10.34
N GLY A 204 -14.58 -8.38 -10.00
CA GLY A 204 -15.15 -9.33 -10.96
C GLY A 204 -16.52 -8.93 -11.50
N LEU A 205 -17.30 -8.16 -10.74
CA LEU A 205 -18.67 -7.77 -11.12
C LEU A 205 -18.70 -6.65 -12.18
N ILE A 206 -17.70 -5.77 -12.19
CA ILE A 206 -17.67 -4.59 -13.08
C ILE A 206 -17.46 -4.99 -14.56
N GLN A 207 -16.92 -6.19 -14.85
CA GLN A 207 -16.72 -6.64 -16.22
C GLN A 207 -17.96 -7.24 -16.89
N GLN A 208 -19.04 -7.53 -16.13
CA GLN A 208 -20.24 -8.15 -16.71
C GLN A 208 -21.23 -7.12 -17.31
N GLU A 209 -21.13 -5.85 -16.94
CA GLU A 209 -22.12 -4.84 -17.35
C GLU A 209 -21.93 -4.30 -18.78
N TYR A 210 -20.76 -4.51 -19.40
CA TYR A 210 -20.47 -4.01 -20.76
C TYR A 210 -20.76 -5.01 -21.89
N ALA A 211 -21.30 -6.19 -21.59
CA ALA A 211 -21.54 -7.24 -22.59
C ALA A 211 -22.93 -7.19 -23.26
N TYR A 212 -23.79 -6.23 -22.92
CA TYR A 212 -25.20 -6.22 -23.35
C TYR A 212 -25.62 -5.06 -24.27
N ASP A 213 -24.68 -4.34 -24.86
CA ASP A 213 -24.98 -3.26 -25.81
C ASP A 213 -24.38 -3.54 -27.21
N GLN A 214 -24.90 -4.59 -27.87
CA GLN A 214 -24.78 -4.82 -29.32
C GLN A 214 -26.11 -5.31 -29.90
#